data_AF-A0A7Y5ZF12-F1
#
_entry.id   AF-A0A7Y5ZF12-F1
#
_cell.length_a   1.000
_cell.length_b   1.000
_cell.length_c   1.000
_cell.angle_alpha   90.00
_cell.angle_beta   90.00
_cell.angle_gamma   90.00
#
_symmetry.space_group_name_H-M   'P 1'
#
loop_
_entity.id
_entity.type
_entity.pdbx_description
1 polymer ?
#
loop_
_entity_poly.entity_id
_entity_poly.type
_entity_poly.pdbx_seq_one_letter_code
_entity_poly.pdbx_strand_id
1 'polypeptide(L)'
;MTQPPDALPADYDPAHVFRVVAMPVSQGWGVWLRAADDSIIHSFGLGFPPGTPFRPDVLDLLGPILAAQYRLAYHGPESWDELGDDHWSAVVYEFEPR
;
A
#
# COMPACT_ATOMS: atom_id res chain seq x y z
N MET A 1 -7.52 1.30 33.88
CA MET A 1 -6.44 1.79 32.99
C MET A 1 -6.03 0.60 32.14
N THR A 2 -6.31 0.62 30.86
CA THR A 2 -6.02 -0.48 29.94
C THR A 2 -4.55 -0.37 29.54
N GLN A 3 -3.74 -1.35 29.93
CA GLN A 3 -2.34 -1.47 29.55
C GLN A 3 -2.26 -1.56 28.02
N PRO A 4 -1.40 -0.79 27.32
CA PRO A 4 -1.16 -1.02 25.90
C PRO A 4 -0.61 -2.46 25.73
N PRO A 5 -1.01 -3.20 24.70
CA PRO A 5 -0.51 -4.57 24.51
C PRO A 5 1.01 -4.57 24.45
N ASP A 6 1.57 -5.57 25.14
CA ASP A 6 2.98 -5.83 25.39
C ASP A 6 3.83 -5.76 24.11
N ALA A 7 5.07 -5.34 24.31
CA ALA A 7 6.10 -5.23 23.29
C ALA A 7 6.14 -6.47 22.37
N LEU A 8 6.45 -6.22 21.09
CA LEU A 8 6.65 -7.25 20.09
C LEU A 8 7.67 -8.29 20.59
N PRO A 9 7.51 -9.59 20.25
CA PRO A 9 8.45 -10.65 20.61
C PRO A 9 9.90 -10.28 20.26
N ALA A 10 10.87 -10.77 21.04
CA ALA A 10 12.29 -10.45 20.85
C ALA A 10 12.88 -10.96 19.51
N ASP A 11 12.18 -11.88 18.87
CA ASP A 11 12.43 -12.47 17.55
C ASP A 11 11.46 -11.95 16.47
N TYR A 12 10.72 -10.88 16.76
CA TYR A 12 9.97 -10.16 15.75
C TYR A 12 10.95 -9.52 14.78
N ASP A 13 11.17 -10.20 13.66
CA ASP A 13 11.71 -9.59 12.47
C ASP A 13 10.60 -8.67 11.92
N PRO A 14 10.73 -7.33 12.01
CA PRO A 14 9.74 -6.45 11.42
C PRO A 14 9.76 -6.73 9.92
N ALA A 15 8.82 -7.56 9.46
CA ALA A 15 8.47 -7.66 8.05
C ALA A 15 8.46 -6.23 7.53
N HIS A 16 9.33 -5.92 6.57
CA HIS A 16 9.60 -4.53 6.24
C HIS A 16 8.27 -3.83 5.96
N VAL A 17 7.94 -2.86 6.82
CA VAL A 17 6.68 -2.14 6.76
C VAL A 17 6.89 -0.98 5.81
N PHE A 18 6.14 -0.99 4.72
CA PHE A 18 6.16 0.06 3.72
C PHE A 18 4.83 0.80 3.70
N ARG A 19 4.84 1.96 3.05
CA ARG A 19 3.61 2.66 2.69
C ARG A 19 3.47 2.66 1.17
N VAL A 20 2.30 2.31 0.69
CA VAL A 20 1.93 2.55 -0.72
C VAL A 20 1.01 3.76 -0.75
N VAL A 21 1.28 4.67 -1.67
CA VAL A 21 0.43 5.83 -1.97
C VAL A 21 -0.01 5.72 -3.42
N ALA A 22 -1.29 5.94 -3.67
CA ALA A 22 -1.88 6.00 -5.01
C ALA A 22 -2.65 7.31 -5.17
N MET A 23 -2.46 8.00 -6.29
CA MET A 23 -3.19 9.23 -6.61
C MET A 23 -3.48 9.35 -8.11
N PRO A 24 -4.53 10.09 -8.52
CA PRO A 24 -4.81 10.35 -9.92
C PRO A 24 -3.66 11.10 -10.58
N VAL A 25 -3.35 10.72 -11.81
CA VAL A 25 -2.43 11.41 -12.70
C VAL A 25 -3.11 11.65 -14.06
N SER A 26 -2.47 12.41 -14.94
CA SER A 26 -3.05 12.79 -16.24
C SER A 26 -3.50 11.61 -17.12
N GLN A 27 -2.91 10.42 -16.91
CA GLN A 27 -3.24 9.18 -17.64
C GLN A 27 -3.46 8.00 -16.68
N GLY A 28 -4.37 8.18 -15.71
CA GLY A 28 -4.81 7.11 -14.82
C GLY A 28 -4.35 7.33 -13.38
N TRP A 29 -3.64 6.37 -12.80
CA TRP A 29 -3.21 6.40 -11.40
C TRP A 29 -1.69 6.24 -11.28
N GLY A 30 -1.05 7.13 -10.53
CA GLY A 30 0.33 6.97 -10.10
C GLY A 30 0.37 6.18 -8.80
N VAL A 31 1.38 5.34 -8.62
CA VAL A 31 1.62 4.57 -7.41
C VAL A 31 3.06 4.77 -6.96
N TRP A 32 3.27 5.03 -5.67
CA TRP A 32 4.57 5.20 -5.04
C TRP A 32 4.69 4.25 -3.86
N LEU A 33 5.73 3.43 -3.88
CA LEU A 33 6.17 2.63 -2.74
C LEU A 33 7.18 3.44 -1.93
N ARG A 34 6.91 3.59 -0.64
CA ARG A 34 7.70 4.42 0.28
C ARG A 34 8.22 3.60 1.44
N ALA A 35 9.48 3.86 1.82
CA ALA A 35 10.07 3.35 3.04
C ALA A 35 9.50 4.05 4.28
N ALA A 36 9.84 3.54 5.46
CA ALA A 36 9.42 4.13 6.74
C ALA A 36 9.94 5.56 6.97
N ASP A 37 11.05 5.95 6.32
CA ASP A 37 11.61 7.31 6.34
C ASP A 37 11.00 8.23 5.28
N ASP A 38 9.91 7.81 4.65
CA ASP A 38 9.16 8.54 3.63
C ASP A 38 9.89 8.69 2.26
N SER A 39 11.08 8.08 2.11
CA SER A 39 11.79 8.03 0.84
C SER A 39 11.04 7.16 -0.19
N ILE A 40 11.06 7.58 -1.45
CA ILE A 40 10.45 6.82 -2.56
C ILE A 40 11.42 5.69 -2.93
N ILE A 41 10.97 4.45 -2.74
CA ILE A 41 11.70 3.24 -3.16
C ILE A 41 11.46 3.01 -4.66
N HIS A 42 10.19 3.12 -5.08
CA HIS A 42 9.79 2.83 -6.45
C HIS A 42 8.48 3.54 -6.80
N SER A 43 8.24 3.75 -8.08
CA SER A 43 6.98 4.32 -8.58
C SER A 43 6.61 3.78 -9.95
N PHE A 44 5.33 3.59 -10.20
CA PHE A 44 4.80 3.16 -11.48
C PHE A 44 3.40 3.74 -11.74
N GLY A 45 2.94 3.64 -12.98
CA GLY A 45 1.61 4.10 -13.39
C GLY A 45 0.67 2.95 -13.75
N LEU A 46 -0.61 3.14 -13.48
CA LEU A 46 -1.71 2.27 -13.91
C LEU A 46 -2.56 3.03 -14.93
N GLY A 47 -2.52 2.57 -16.19
CA GLY A 47 -3.18 3.22 -17.33
C GLY A 47 -4.68 3.05 -17.35
N PHE A 48 -5.40 3.70 -16.43
CA PHE A 48 -6.84 3.75 -16.38
C PHE A 48 -7.40 4.99 -17.10
N PRO A 49 -8.65 4.95 -17.59
CA PRO A 49 -9.37 6.15 -17.99
C PRO A 49 -9.37 7.23 -16.89
N PRO A 50 -9.32 8.53 -17.24
CA PRO A 50 -9.50 9.59 -16.27
C PRO A 50 -10.82 9.45 -15.52
N GLY A 51 -10.81 9.60 -14.19
CA GLY A 51 -11.98 9.48 -13.34
C GLY A 51 -12.34 8.05 -12.91
N THR A 52 -11.54 7.05 -13.27
CA THR A 52 -11.70 5.69 -12.70
C THR A 52 -11.52 5.74 -11.18
N PRO A 53 -12.50 5.25 -10.39
CA PRO A 53 -12.43 5.30 -8.93
C PRO A 53 -11.35 4.35 -8.40
N PHE A 54 -10.73 4.73 -7.28
CA PHE A 54 -9.70 3.89 -6.66
C PHE A 54 -10.25 2.52 -6.24
N ARG A 55 -11.40 2.51 -5.57
CA ARG A 55 -12.12 1.28 -5.22
C ARG A 55 -13.40 1.16 -6.07
N PRO A 56 -13.72 -0.04 -6.58
CA PRO A 56 -12.90 -1.25 -6.55
C PRO A 56 -11.80 -1.28 -7.62
N ASP A 57 -11.94 -0.49 -8.69
CA ASP A 57 -11.28 -0.75 -9.97
C ASP A 57 -9.75 -0.71 -9.92
N VAL A 58 -9.16 0.34 -9.35
CA VAL A 58 -7.70 0.46 -9.26
C VAL A 58 -7.13 -0.56 -8.28
N LEU A 59 -7.81 -0.75 -7.14
CA LEU A 59 -7.38 -1.65 -6.08
C LEU A 59 -7.37 -3.12 -6.54
N ASP A 60 -8.37 -3.54 -7.32
CA ASP A 60 -8.48 -4.89 -7.87
C ASP A 60 -7.30 -5.24 -8.80
N LEU A 61 -6.69 -4.25 -9.46
CA LEU A 61 -5.47 -4.41 -10.23
C LEU A 61 -4.20 -4.25 -9.38
N LEU A 62 -4.18 -3.27 -8.49
CA LEU A 62 -3.01 -2.92 -7.68
C LEU A 62 -2.65 -4.03 -6.69
N GLY A 63 -3.64 -4.63 -6.03
CA GLY A 63 -3.40 -5.69 -5.04
C GLY A 63 -2.60 -6.87 -5.60
N PRO A 64 -3.02 -7.48 -6.73
CA PRO A 64 -2.25 -8.53 -7.40
C PRO A 64 -0.85 -8.09 -7.84
N ILE A 65 -0.65 -6.84 -8.26
CA ILE A 65 0.68 -6.31 -8.62
C ILE A 65 1.59 -6.25 -7.40
N LEU A 66 1.11 -5.69 -6.29
CA LEU A 66 1.85 -5.63 -5.03
C LEU A 66 2.28 -7.03 -4.57
N ALA A 67 1.37 -8.00 -4.63
CA ALA A 67 1.66 -9.38 -4.25
C ALA A 67 2.66 -10.07 -5.22
N ALA A 68 2.40 -10.03 -6.53
CA ALA A 68 3.16 -10.82 -7.51
C ALA A 68 4.54 -10.23 -7.83
N GLN A 69 4.67 -8.90 -7.88
CA GLN A 69 5.91 -8.24 -8.32
C GLN A 69 6.76 -7.76 -7.15
N TYR A 70 6.13 -7.35 -6.05
CA TYR A 70 6.82 -6.75 -4.92
C TYR A 70 6.81 -7.62 -3.66
N ARG A 71 6.08 -8.76 -3.66
CA ARG A 71 5.87 -9.61 -2.48
C ARG A 71 5.32 -8.83 -1.28
N LEU A 72 4.44 -7.86 -1.57
CA LEU A 72 3.81 -6.99 -0.59
C LEU A 72 2.35 -7.37 -0.40
N ALA A 73 1.91 -7.44 0.85
CA ALA A 73 0.54 -7.71 1.24
C ALA A 73 -0.01 -6.61 2.15
N TYR A 74 -1.33 -6.53 2.22
CA TYR A 74 -2.09 -5.69 3.16
C TYR A 74 -3.29 -6.50 3.68
N HIS A 75 -3.83 -6.09 4.83
CA HIS A 75 -4.80 -6.90 5.57
C HIS A 75 -6.15 -7.08 4.84
N GLY A 76 -6.58 -6.07 4.08
CA GLY A 76 -7.77 -6.13 3.24
C GLY A 76 -8.08 -4.79 2.58
N PRO A 77 -9.07 -4.71 1.67
CA PRO A 77 -9.41 -3.46 1.00
C PRO A 77 -9.60 -2.30 1.97
N GLU A 78 -10.19 -2.54 3.15
CA GLU A 78 -10.41 -1.59 4.25
C GLU A 78 -9.13 -0.95 4.82
N SER A 79 -7.96 -1.53 4.56
CA SER A 79 -6.65 -1.01 5.01
C SER A 79 -6.18 0.23 4.23
N TRP A 80 -6.94 0.63 3.20
CA TRP A 80 -6.64 1.83 2.41
C TRP A 80 -7.38 3.05 2.96
N ASP A 81 -6.65 4.07 3.36
CA ASP A 81 -7.19 5.34 3.83
C ASP A 81 -7.20 6.36 2.68
N GLU A 82 -8.32 7.04 2.52
CA GLU A 82 -8.42 8.22 1.66
C GLU A 82 -7.89 9.43 2.43
N LEU A 83 -6.83 10.06 1.92
CA LEU A 83 -6.11 11.16 2.57
C LEU A 83 -6.57 12.55 2.09
N GLY A 84 -7.54 12.61 1.17
CA GLY A 84 -8.06 13.83 0.52
C GLY A 84 -7.66 13.95 -0.94
N ASP A 85 -8.41 14.70 -1.76
CA ASP A 85 -8.17 14.91 -3.20
C ASP A 85 -7.88 13.62 -4.00
N ASP A 86 -8.67 12.55 -3.77
CA ASP A 86 -8.48 11.23 -4.39
C ASP A 86 -7.11 10.57 -4.10
N HIS A 87 -6.39 10.99 -3.06
CA HIS A 87 -5.18 10.31 -2.60
C HIS A 87 -5.54 9.14 -1.70
N TRP A 88 -4.96 7.97 -1.97
CA TRP A 88 -5.18 6.75 -1.21
C TRP A 88 -3.85 6.23 -0.68
N SER A 89 -3.86 5.68 0.53
CA SER A 89 -2.66 5.04 1.06
C SER A 89 -2.97 3.81 1.90
N ALA A 90 -2.07 2.84 1.88
CA ALA A 90 -2.11 1.69 2.79
C ALA A 90 -0.72 1.39 3.33
N VAL A 91 -0.70 0.87 4.55
CA VAL A 91 0.47 0.18 5.08
C VAL A 91 0.49 -1.22 4.47
N VAL A 92 1.64 -1.60 3.92
CA VAL A 92 1.87 -2.91 3.33
C VAL A 92 3.10 -3.54 3.98
N TYR A 93 3.18 -4.86 3.97
CA TYR A 93 4.28 -5.61 4.56
C TYR A 93 4.81 -6.63 3.56
N GLU A 94 6.13 -6.83 3.58
CA GLU A 94 6.76 -7.95 2.88
C GLU A 94 6.23 -9.29 3.43
N PHE A 95 5.97 -10.23 2.54
CA PHE A 95 5.69 -11.61 2.91
C PHE A 95 6.59 -12.57 2.13
N GLU A 96 7.11 -13.59 2.80
CA GLU A 96 7.68 -14.74 2.13
C GLU A 96 6.54 -15.70 1.76
N PRO A 97 6.32 -16.00 0.46
CA PRO A 97 5.39 -17.05 0.09
C PRO A 97 5.93 -18.37 0.65
N ARG A 98 5.13 -19.04 1.48
CA ARG A 98 5.41 -20.40 1.95
C ARG A 98 5.38 -21.41 0.81
#